data_AF-A0A382LQ73-F1
#
_entry.id   AF-A0A382LQ73-F1
#
_cell.length_a   1.000
_cell.length_b   1.000
_cell.length_c   1.000
_cell.angle_alpha   90.00
_cell.angle_beta   90.00
_cell.angle_gamma   90.00
#
_symmetry.space_group_name_H-M   'P 1'
#
loop_
_entity.id
_entity.type
_entity.pdbx_description
1 polymer ?
#
loop_
_entity_poly.entity_id
_entity_poly.type
_entity_poly.pdbx_seq_one_letter_code
_entity_poly.pdbx_strand_id
1 'polypeptide(L)'
;MKSFSVQLASRCLLLSLALFLAGCGGENHPDSGPALPSDEIRAKVMSIDRNASEITAVPFAIGNRVPESGEFVVGKEFVFHVEAGDFGYLASGKVFRARVESAIPPPSGEKPFRLTRVWPDDPAHRRRLDNVNRMLRRDTLSRGADPSRTVGDYLPP
;
A
#
# COMPACT_ATOMS: atom_id res chain seq x y z
N MET A 1 28.38 33.89 50.92
CA MET A 1 27.14 33.22 50.46
C MET A 1 26.76 33.72 49.06
N LYS A 2 27.48 33.31 47.99
CA LYS A 2 27.16 33.71 46.60
C LYS A 2 27.23 32.56 45.57
N SER A 3 27.59 31.34 45.99
CA SER A 3 27.83 30.22 45.06
C SER A 3 26.63 29.29 44.83
N PHE A 4 25.50 29.46 45.53
CA PHE A 4 24.34 28.55 45.42
C PHE A 4 23.36 28.89 44.29
N SER A 5 23.23 30.15 43.88
CA SER A 5 22.26 30.53 42.82
C SER A 5 22.70 30.14 41.40
N VAL A 6 24.01 30.03 41.13
CA VAL A 6 24.51 29.78 39.78
C VAL A 6 24.38 28.29 39.38
N GLN A 7 24.42 27.38 40.36
CA GLN A 7 24.26 25.94 40.10
C GLN A 7 22.82 25.55 39.74
N LEU A 8 21.82 26.31 40.19
CA LEU A 8 20.41 26.01 39.92
C LEU A 8 20.01 26.38 38.47
N ALA A 9 20.46 27.53 37.98
CA ALA A 9 20.19 27.98 36.62
C ALA A 9 20.87 27.09 35.55
N SER A 10 22.08 26.61 35.83
CA SER A 10 22.83 25.72 34.92
C SER A 10 22.17 24.33 34.79
N ARG A 11 21.56 23.82 35.86
CA ARG A 11 20.82 22.54 35.83
C ARG A 11 19.47 22.66 35.10
N CYS A 12 18.80 23.81 35.17
CA CYS A 12 17.59 24.06 34.38
C CYS A 12 17.88 24.15 32.88
N LEU A 13 18.99 24.78 32.48
CA LEU A 13 19.35 24.93 31.06
C LEU A 13 19.69 23.58 30.40
N LEU A 14 20.33 22.67 31.15
CA LEU A 14 20.64 21.32 30.68
C LEU A 14 19.39 20.43 30.56
N LEU A 15 18.37 20.65 31.40
CA LEU A 15 17.12 19.88 31.33
C LEU A 15 16.26 20.29 30.12
N SER A 16 16.26 21.57 29.74
CA SER A 16 15.55 22.06 28.55
C SER A 16 16.16 21.57 27.23
N LEU A 17 17.46 21.31 27.18
CA LEU A 17 18.14 20.84 25.96
C LEU A 17 17.90 19.34 25.69
N ALA A 18 17.68 18.54 26.74
CA ALA A 18 17.41 17.10 26.61
C ALA A 18 16.02 16.78 26.01
N LEU A 19 15.05 17.71 26.12
CA LEU A 19 13.69 17.52 25.62
C LEU A 19 13.54 17.78 24.11
N PHE A 20 14.53 18.39 23.45
CA PHE A 20 14.46 18.66 22.00
C PHE A 20 14.94 17.50 21.11
N LEU A 21 15.53 16.44 21.69
CA LEU A 21 16.03 15.28 20.91
C LEU A 21 15.06 14.08 20.92
N ALA A 22 13.93 14.18 21.60
CA ALA A 22 12.80 13.25 21.45
C ALA A 22 11.95 13.66 20.23
N GLY A 23 12.59 13.84 19.07
CA GLY A 23 11.89 13.95 17.80
C GLY A 23 11.33 12.58 17.46
N CYS A 24 10.00 12.50 17.29
CA CYS A 24 9.29 11.32 16.83
C CYS A 24 10.04 10.68 15.66
N GLY A 25 10.65 9.52 15.90
CA GLY A 25 10.95 8.57 14.86
C GLY A 25 9.61 8.19 14.23
N GLY A 26 9.28 8.82 13.11
CA GLY A 26 8.22 8.36 12.25
C GLY A 26 8.63 7.00 11.73
N GLU A 27 8.25 5.95 12.44
CA GLU A 27 8.18 4.63 11.85
C GLU A 27 7.36 4.80 10.57
N ASN A 28 7.99 4.45 9.44
CA ASN A 28 7.30 4.30 8.18
C ASN A 28 6.32 3.14 8.36
N HIS A 29 5.18 3.43 8.98
CA HIS A 29 4.06 2.53 9.03
C HIS A 29 3.71 2.30 7.56
N PRO A 30 3.77 1.06 7.04
CA PRO A 30 3.31 0.82 5.68
C PRO A 30 1.88 1.33 5.64
N ASP A 31 1.68 2.37 4.82
CA ASP A 31 0.42 3.04 4.56
C ASP A 31 -0.69 2.00 4.67
N SER A 32 -1.48 2.07 5.75
CA SER A 32 -2.63 1.20 5.97
C SER A 32 -3.70 1.64 4.99
N GLY A 33 -3.46 1.33 3.72
CA GLY A 33 -4.42 1.51 2.65
C GLY A 33 -5.67 0.70 2.95
N PRO A 34 -6.76 0.93 2.20
CA PRO A 34 -8.00 0.19 2.35
C PRO A 34 -7.70 -1.31 2.43
N ALA A 35 -8.32 -1.98 3.41
CA ALA A 35 -8.10 -3.39 3.70
C ALA A 35 -8.19 -4.19 2.39
N LEU A 36 -7.10 -4.84 2.01
CA LEU A 36 -7.05 -5.63 0.79
C LEU A 36 -8.09 -6.75 0.87
N PRO A 37 -8.83 -7.01 -0.21
CA PRO A 37 -9.69 -8.17 -0.31
C PRO A 37 -8.90 -9.44 0.01
N SER A 38 -9.58 -10.40 0.63
CA SER A 38 -8.95 -11.60 1.19
C SER A 38 -8.03 -12.38 0.24
N ASP A 39 -8.28 -12.37 -1.06
CA ASP A 39 -7.51 -13.13 -2.06
C ASP A 39 -6.64 -12.26 -2.98
N GLU A 40 -6.41 -11.00 -2.60
CA GLU A 40 -5.61 -10.06 -3.38
C GLU A 40 -4.25 -9.78 -2.75
N ILE A 41 -3.28 -9.50 -3.62
CA ILE A 41 -1.99 -8.96 -3.25
C ILE A 41 -1.85 -7.54 -3.76
N ARG A 42 -0.93 -6.82 -3.12
CA ARG A 42 -0.45 -5.54 -3.57
C ARG A 42 1.07 -5.61 -3.65
N ALA A 43 1.60 -5.38 -4.84
CA ALA A 43 3.00 -5.63 -5.13
C ALA A 43 3.58 -4.56 -6.05
N LYS A 44 4.90 -4.37 -5.96
CA LYS A 44 5.66 -3.52 -6.86
C LYS A 44 6.34 -4.38 -7.91
N VAL A 45 6.16 -4.04 -9.19
CA VAL A 45 6.84 -4.70 -10.30
C VAL A 45 8.32 -4.33 -10.27
N MET A 46 9.19 -5.32 -10.30
CA MET A 46 10.63 -5.15 -10.42
C MET A 46 11.06 -5.29 -11.88
N SER A 47 10.69 -6.40 -12.53
CA SER A 47 11.00 -6.69 -13.93
C SER A 47 9.81 -7.36 -14.63
N ILE A 48 9.83 -7.32 -15.96
CA ILE A 48 8.80 -7.90 -16.83
C ILE A 48 9.51 -8.68 -17.94
N ASP A 49 9.19 -9.96 -18.08
CA ASP A 49 9.56 -10.79 -19.22
C ASP A 49 8.30 -11.21 -20.00
N ARG A 50 8.05 -10.51 -21.10
CA ARG A 50 6.89 -10.78 -21.97
C ARG A 50 7.04 -12.07 -22.76
N ASN A 51 8.27 -12.52 -23.02
CA ASN A 51 8.51 -13.74 -23.78
C ASN A 51 8.24 -14.97 -22.91
N ALA A 52 8.62 -14.91 -21.64
CA ALA A 52 8.35 -15.95 -20.65
C ALA A 52 6.94 -15.87 -20.03
N SER A 53 6.17 -14.82 -20.33
CA SER A 53 4.87 -14.53 -19.71
C SER A 53 4.97 -14.37 -18.18
N GLU A 54 6.03 -13.69 -17.74
CA GLU A 54 6.41 -13.59 -16.32
C GLU A 54 6.69 -12.16 -15.87
N ILE A 55 6.46 -11.91 -14.59
CA ILE A 55 6.96 -10.72 -13.90
C ILE A 55 7.68 -11.12 -12.62
N THR A 56 8.70 -10.35 -12.24
CA THR A 56 9.23 -10.36 -10.88
C THR A 56 8.62 -9.21 -10.11
N ALA A 57 8.05 -9.47 -8.94
CA ALA A 57 7.44 -8.45 -8.11
C ALA A 57 7.69 -8.68 -6.62
N VAL A 58 7.66 -7.60 -5.86
CA VAL A 58 7.77 -7.61 -4.39
C VAL A 58 6.40 -7.29 -3.79
N PRO A 59 5.70 -8.28 -3.19
CA PRO A 59 4.48 -8.04 -2.44
C PRO A 59 4.79 -7.25 -1.17
N PHE A 60 4.03 -6.19 -0.91
CA PHE A 60 4.12 -5.44 0.34
C PHE A 60 2.84 -5.53 1.18
N ALA A 61 1.76 -6.07 0.60
CA ALA A 61 0.54 -6.40 1.33
C ALA A 61 -0.17 -7.60 0.68
N ILE A 62 -0.73 -8.47 1.51
CA ILE A 62 -1.26 -9.78 1.12
C ILE A 62 -2.58 -9.99 1.87
N GLY A 63 -3.64 -10.38 1.14
CA GLY A 63 -4.92 -10.76 1.73
C GLY A 63 -4.83 -12.09 2.50
N ASN A 64 -5.66 -12.24 3.52
CA ASN A 64 -5.65 -13.37 4.46
C ASN A 64 -6.03 -14.75 3.87
N ARG A 65 -6.44 -14.83 2.60
CA ARG A 65 -6.78 -16.05 1.85
C ARG A 65 -5.90 -16.26 0.63
N VAL A 66 -4.88 -15.42 0.43
CA VAL A 66 -3.83 -15.72 -0.55
C VAL A 66 -3.15 -17.01 -0.08
N PRO A 67 -3.00 -18.03 -0.94
CA PRO A 67 -2.47 -19.32 -0.53
C PRO A 67 -1.11 -19.13 0.13
N GLU A 68 -1.04 -19.37 1.45
CA GLU A 68 0.18 -19.53 2.22
C GLU A 68 0.85 -20.83 1.78
N SER A 69 1.34 -20.92 0.55
CA SER A 69 2.15 -22.07 0.15
C SER A 69 3.56 -21.92 0.72
N GLY A 70 3.71 -21.77 2.04
CA GLY A 70 4.97 -21.78 2.81
C GLY A 70 6.05 -20.73 2.47
N GLU A 71 6.00 -20.10 1.30
CA GLU A 71 7.09 -19.32 0.71
C GLU A 71 6.68 -17.88 0.42
N PHE A 72 5.39 -17.56 0.39
CA PHE A 72 4.88 -16.25 0.01
C PHE A 72 5.01 -15.23 1.15
N VAL A 73 6.15 -14.53 1.19
CA VAL A 73 6.54 -13.61 2.28
C VAL A 73 6.57 -12.17 1.79
N VAL A 74 5.92 -11.28 2.54
CA VAL A 74 5.96 -9.83 2.30
C VAL A 74 7.42 -9.34 2.24
N GLY A 75 7.74 -8.53 1.23
CA GLY A 75 9.06 -7.93 1.06
C GLY A 75 10.08 -8.80 0.32
N LYS A 76 9.74 -10.04 -0.06
CA LYS A 76 10.58 -10.88 -0.92
C LYS A 76 10.14 -10.80 -2.39
N GLU A 77 11.09 -11.03 -3.29
CA GLU A 77 10.81 -11.12 -4.73
C GLU A 77 10.19 -12.47 -5.07
N PHE A 78 9.13 -12.44 -5.87
CA PHE A 78 8.49 -13.62 -6.45
C PHE A 78 8.36 -13.46 -7.94
N VAL A 79 8.48 -14.60 -8.64
CA VAL A 79 8.13 -14.72 -10.05
C VAL A 79 6.67 -15.12 -10.15
N PHE A 80 5.91 -14.38 -10.93
CA PHE A 80 4.51 -14.66 -11.21
C PHE A 80 4.28 -14.84 -12.69
N HIS A 81 3.44 -15.81 -13.03
CA HIS A 81 2.94 -15.95 -14.39
C HIS A 81 1.78 -14.97 -14.65
N VAL A 82 1.78 -14.34 -15.82
CA VAL A 82 0.81 -13.31 -16.21
C VAL A 82 0.26 -13.61 -17.59
N GLU A 83 -1.05 -13.42 -17.78
CA GLU A 83 -1.64 -13.56 -19.11
C GLU A 83 -1.23 -12.41 -20.04
N ALA A 84 -1.16 -12.71 -21.35
CA ALA A 84 -0.74 -11.74 -22.36
C ALA A 84 -1.53 -10.41 -22.31
N GLY A 85 -2.83 -10.46 -21.98
CA GLY A 85 -3.69 -9.27 -21.87
C GLY A 85 -3.41 -8.40 -20.64
N ASP A 86 -2.91 -8.99 -19.56
CA ASP A 86 -2.74 -8.29 -18.27
C ASP A 86 -1.45 -7.47 -18.20
N PHE A 87 -0.48 -7.71 -19.11
CA PHE A 87 0.72 -6.88 -19.22
C PHE A 87 0.44 -5.40 -19.50
N GLY A 88 -0.74 -5.05 -20.02
CA GLY A 88 -1.15 -3.66 -20.22
C GLY A 88 -1.29 -2.87 -18.91
N TYR A 89 -1.50 -3.56 -17.79
CA TYR A 89 -1.68 -2.96 -16.47
C TYR A 89 -0.38 -2.93 -15.64
N LEU A 90 0.71 -3.48 -16.17
CA LEU A 90 1.96 -3.69 -15.47
C LEU A 90 3.07 -2.84 -16.08
N ALA A 91 3.84 -2.17 -15.23
CA ALA A 91 5.01 -1.41 -15.63
C ALA A 91 6.08 -1.51 -14.54
N SER A 92 7.35 -1.65 -14.94
CA SER A 92 8.46 -1.72 -13.99
C SER A 92 8.48 -0.50 -13.06
N GLY A 93 8.70 -0.77 -11.77
CA GLY A 93 8.67 0.22 -10.70
C GLY A 93 7.28 0.67 -10.25
N LYS A 94 6.20 0.26 -10.94
CA LYS A 94 4.82 0.58 -10.57
C LYS A 94 4.23 -0.45 -9.63
N VAL A 95 3.21 -0.01 -8.90
CA VAL A 95 2.44 -0.83 -7.97
C VAL A 95 1.18 -1.32 -8.66
N PHE A 96 0.82 -2.56 -8.40
CA PHE A 96 -0.40 -3.18 -8.89
C PHE A 96 -1.13 -3.94 -7.79
N ARG A 97 -2.40 -4.22 -8.04
CA ARG A 97 -3.22 -5.18 -7.31
C ARG A 97 -3.57 -6.34 -8.22
N ALA A 98 -3.63 -7.53 -7.67
CA ALA A 98 -4.04 -8.72 -8.42
C ALA A 98 -4.50 -9.81 -7.45
N ARG A 99 -5.30 -10.75 -7.95
CA ARG A 99 -5.55 -12.02 -7.29
C ARG A 99 -4.42 -12.99 -7.59
N VAL A 100 -4.03 -13.78 -6.59
CA VAL A 100 -3.04 -14.85 -6.77
C VAL A 100 -3.77 -16.18 -6.79
N GLU A 101 -3.64 -16.90 -7.90
CA GLU A 101 -4.13 -18.25 -8.05
C GLU A 101 -2.95 -19.22 -7.98
N SER A 102 -3.09 -20.27 -7.16
CA SER A 102 -2.19 -21.41 -7.16
C SER A 102 -2.43 -22.21 -8.44
N ALA A 103 -1.50 -22.17 -9.39
CA ALA A 103 -1.51 -23.08 -10.53
C ALA A 103 -1.10 -24.48 -10.04
N ILE A 104 -1.76 -25.53 -10.56
CA ILE A 104 -1.29 -26.91 -10.35
C ILE A 104 0.10 -26.99 -11.01
N PRO A 105 1.18 -27.22 -10.24
CA PRO A 105 2.50 -27.24 -10.82
C PRO A 105 2.58 -28.37 -11.85
N PRO A 106 3.18 -28.13 -13.03
CA PRO A 106 3.49 -29.22 -13.95
C PRO A 106 4.44 -30.23 -13.28
N PRO A 107 4.52 -31.48 -13.75
CA PRO A 107 5.41 -32.50 -13.19
C PRO A 107 6.90 -32.10 -13.18
N SER A 108 7.27 -31.00 -13.86
CA SER A 108 8.60 -30.40 -13.89
C SER A 108 8.88 -29.35 -12.79
N GLY A 109 7.97 -29.13 -11.84
CA GLY A 109 8.33 -28.68 -10.49
C GLY A 109 8.31 -27.19 -10.15
N GLU A 110 8.29 -26.23 -11.09
CA GLU A 110 8.44 -24.82 -10.68
C GLU A 110 7.52 -23.91 -11.49
N LYS A 111 6.44 -23.45 -10.83
CA LYS A 111 5.77 -22.13 -10.97
C LYS A 111 4.37 -22.18 -10.33
N PRO A 112 4.26 -22.01 -9.00
CA PRO A 112 2.97 -22.15 -8.32
C PRO A 112 2.05 -20.94 -8.48
N PHE A 113 2.52 -19.76 -8.87
CA PHE A 113 1.71 -18.53 -8.79
C PHE A 113 1.37 -17.90 -10.13
N ARG A 114 0.06 -17.79 -10.40
CA ARG A 114 -0.50 -17.05 -11.54
C ARG A 114 -1.26 -15.83 -11.02
N LEU A 115 -1.10 -14.70 -11.70
CA LEU A 115 -1.88 -13.50 -11.42
C LEU A 115 -3.15 -13.49 -12.27
N THR A 116 -4.25 -13.11 -11.64
CA THR A 116 -5.52 -12.82 -12.32
C THR A 116 -6.09 -11.50 -11.82
N ARG A 117 -6.92 -10.86 -12.66
CA ARG A 117 -7.55 -9.55 -12.37
C ARG A 117 -6.52 -8.48 -11.98
N VAL A 118 -5.50 -8.32 -12.81
CA VAL A 118 -4.46 -7.34 -12.58
C VAL A 118 -5.02 -5.93 -12.78
N TRP A 119 -4.76 -5.04 -11.82
CA TRP A 119 -5.16 -3.64 -11.89
C TRP A 119 -4.02 -2.72 -11.45
N PRO A 120 -3.77 -1.60 -12.16
CA PRO A 120 -2.76 -0.64 -11.75
C PRO A 120 -3.20 0.03 -10.45
N ASP A 121 -2.26 0.21 -9.53
CA ASP A 121 -2.54 0.80 -8.22
C ASP A 121 -1.53 1.91 -7.88
N ASP A 122 -1.63 2.98 -8.66
CA ASP A 122 -0.82 4.18 -8.50
C ASP A 122 -1.35 5.07 -7.36
N PRO A 123 -0.53 5.39 -6.33
CA PRO A 123 -0.91 6.31 -5.26
C PRO A 123 -1.36 7.69 -5.75
N ALA A 124 -0.84 8.18 -6.88
CA ALA A 124 -1.26 9.46 -7.44
C ALA A 124 -2.72 9.41 -7.95
N HIS A 125 -3.09 8.32 -8.61
CA HIS A 125 -4.45 8.09 -9.07
C HIS A 125 -5.43 7.96 -7.91
N ARG A 126 -5.06 7.22 -6.86
CA ARG A 126 -5.89 7.08 -5.65
C ARG A 126 -6.16 8.43 -4.99
N ARG A 127 -5.10 9.19 -4.69
CA ARG A 127 -5.23 10.54 -4.08
C ARG A 127 -6.11 11.47 -4.91
N ARG A 128 -6.02 11.39 -6.25
CA ARG A 128 -6.88 12.16 -7.14
C ARG A 128 -8.35 11.74 -6.99
N LEU A 129 -8.63 10.44 -6.98
CA LEU A 129 -9.98 9.90 -6.82
C LEU A 129 -10.57 10.29 -5.45
N ASP A 130 -9.80 10.11 -4.38
CA ASP A 130 -10.21 10.44 -3.00
C ASP A 130 -10.55 11.93 -2.85
N ASN A 131 -9.72 12.80 -3.46
CA ASN A 131 -9.97 14.23 -3.48
C ASN A 131 -11.28 14.56 -4.21
N VAL A 132 -11.53 13.96 -5.38
CA VAL A 132 -12.78 14.14 -6.14
C VAL A 132 -13.98 13.63 -5.35
N ASN A 133 -13.89 12.44 -4.76
CA ASN A 133 -14.95 11.85 -3.94
C ASN A 133 -15.27 12.74 -2.73
N ARG A 134 -14.24 13.31 -2.08
CA ARG A 134 -14.42 14.25 -0.98
C ARG A 134 -15.11 15.54 -1.42
N MET A 135 -14.74 16.09 -2.57
CA MET A 135 -15.41 17.27 -3.14
C MET A 135 -16.87 16.98 -3.46
N LEU A 136 -17.17 15.84 -4.09
CA LEU A 136 -18.53 15.41 -4.40
C LEU A 136 -19.36 15.28 -3.13
N ARG A 137 -18.88 14.56 -2.10
CA ARG A 137 -19.60 14.43 -0.82
C ARG A 137 -19.88 15.80 -0.19
N ARG A 138 -18.91 16.72 -0.19
CA ARG A 138 -19.11 18.07 0.33
C ARG A 138 -20.20 18.82 -0.44
N ASP A 139 -20.16 18.76 -1.76
CA ASP A 139 -21.13 19.44 -2.61
C ASP A 139 -22.53 18.84 -2.45
N THR A 140 -22.64 17.51 -2.38
CA THR A 140 -23.87 16.78 -2.08
C THR A 140 -24.45 17.17 -0.72
N LEU A 141 -23.63 17.23 0.35
CA LEU A 141 -24.07 17.66 1.67
C LEU A 141 -24.51 19.13 1.69
N SER A 142 -23.86 20.01 0.92
CA SER A 142 -24.20 21.42 0.84
C SER A 142 -25.54 21.72 0.16
N ARG A 143 -26.06 20.77 -0.65
CA ARG A 143 -27.33 20.92 -1.39
C ARG A 143 -28.60 20.57 -0.59
N GLY A 144 -28.48 20.18 0.68
CA GLY A 144 -29.65 20.01 1.55
C GLY A 144 -30.51 18.77 1.24
N ALA A 145 -31.84 18.93 1.12
CA ALA A 145 -32.83 17.85 0.96
C ALA A 145 -33.23 17.60 -0.51
N ASP A 146 -32.34 17.91 -1.45
CA ASP A 146 -32.56 17.78 -2.88
C ASP A 146 -32.35 16.30 -3.33
N PRO A 147 -33.18 15.69 -4.18
CA PRO A 147 -33.03 14.31 -4.69
C PRO A 147 -31.66 13.94 -5.33
N SER A 148 -30.77 14.91 -5.58
CA SER A 148 -29.37 14.65 -5.98
C SER A 148 -28.46 14.18 -4.84
N ARG A 149 -28.97 14.12 -3.61
CA ARG A 149 -28.23 13.66 -2.41
C ARG A 149 -27.72 12.22 -2.53
N THR A 150 -28.44 11.38 -3.27
CA THR A 150 -28.20 9.93 -3.31
C THR A 150 -26.86 9.55 -3.94
N VAL A 151 -26.29 10.35 -4.84
CA VAL A 151 -25.06 9.95 -5.58
C VAL A 151 -23.81 10.02 -4.71
N GLY A 152 -23.73 10.98 -3.77
CA GLY A 152 -22.55 11.17 -2.92
C GLY A 152 -22.45 10.13 -1.78
N ASP A 153 -23.58 9.62 -1.31
CA ASP A 153 -23.67 8.65 -0.21
C ASP A 153 -23.17 7.25 -0.61
N TYR A 154 -23.21 6.91 -1.91
CA TYR A 154 -22.75 5.60 -2.41
C TYR A 154 -21.26 5.54 -2.79
N LEU A 155 -20.49 6.59 -2.54
CA LEU A 155 -19.06 6.58 -2.86
C LEU A 155 -18.29 5.66 -1.89
N PRO A 156 -17.42 4.74 -2.38
CA PRO A 156 -16.63 3.86 -1.51
C PRO A 156 -15.66 4.65 -0.62
N PRO A 157 -15.31 4.10 0.58
CA PRO A 157 -14.37 4.73 1.51
C PRO A 157 -12.95 4.81 0.96
#